data_AF-A0A951CZQ2-F1
#
_entry.id   AF-A0A951CZQ2-F1
#
_cell.length_a   1.000
_cell.length_b   1.000
_cell.length_c   1.000
_cell.angle_alpha   90.00
_cell.angle_beta   90.00
_cell.angle_gamma   90.00
#
_symmetry.space_group_name_H-M   'P 1'
#
loop_
_entity.id
_entity.type
_entity.pdbx_description
1 polymer ?
#
loop_
_entity_poly.entity_id
_entity_poly.type
_entity_poly.pdbx_seq_one_letter_code
_entity_poly.pdbx_strand_id
1 'polypeptide(L)'
;ARPITVADLRPVDLFEDIDDAALSEWAAEAQWRIAEPGEVVIPGDEPARGLWCLLEGSLQTFVRDGERLEPVNHQDAPTWIGAVPTLTETPITARMVALTAARLALIPAPEFRRLALAHPAVHRKIMLQVRPVVARFAAIQQNRERLAALGTMAAGLAHELNNPASAARRSAADLAEALGMIGAAIREFTDAGIEREDAARIADLREQALRQCAARDTLSALDAADAEDEMRDRLEELEIPDAWRLAEPLAAAGLDGDWLAQLHALAGPATPAAIRWIVGSLSAQRLASDLRESTERMSSLIGAVKAYAYMDRGGLVEADVHEGLETTLKVLGHKVKHKEIEIRREYDRSLPPLTIYGSELNQVWTNLLDNAIDAVGERGTITVRTRADGECILVDIADTGPGIPPDIRSRVFEPFFTTKDVGSGTGLGLDTARRIVIDRHGGSMTFDTSEQGTTFHVWLRIHPSSPVRTENQP
;
A
#
# COMPACT_ATOMS: atom_id res chain seq x y z
N ALA A 1 -31.22 -46.49 24.58
CA ALA A 1 -30.44 -45.43 25.24
C ALA A 1 -29.44 -46.08 26.19
N ARG A 2 -28.18 -46.25 25.76
CA ARG A 2 -27.10 -46.77 26.63
C ARG A 2 -26.12 -45.61 26.88
N PRO A 3 -25.65 -45.41 28.13
CA PRO A 3 -24.63 -44.41 28.44
C PRO A 3 -23.36 -44.62 27.59
N ILE A 4 -22.62 -43.54 27.35
CA ILE A 4 -21.33 -43.60 26.65
C ILE A 4 -20.36 -44.38 27.51
N THR A 5 -19.65 -45.33 26.90
CA THR A 5 -18.66 -46.16 27.56
C THR A 5 -17.26 -45.86 27.04
N VAL A 6 -16.24 -46.29 27.79
CA VAL A 6 -14.83 -46.25 27.35
C VAL A 6 -14.67 -46.89 25.95
N ALA A 7 -15.39 -47.99 25.69
CA ALA A 7 -15.36 -48.68 24.40
C ALA A 7 -15.95 -47.85 23.24
N ASP A 8 -16.91 -46.96 23.53
CA ASP A 8 -17.50 -46.07 22.51
C ASP A 8 -16.54 -44.93 22.14
N LEU A 9 -15.77 -44.38 23.10
CA LEU A 9 -14.86 -43.26 22.86
C LEU A 9 -13.48 -43.69 22.35
N ARG A 10 -13.02 -44.91 22.69
CA ARG A 10 -11.70 -45.42 22.29
C ARG A 10 -11.38 -45.29 20.79
N PRO A 11 -12.33 -45.50 19.86
CA PRO A 11 -12.05 -45.39 18.43
C PRO A 11 -11.83 -43.96 17.92
N VAL A 12 -12.14 -42.93 18.73
CA VAL A 12 -11.94 -41.53 18.35
C VAL A 12 -10.45 -41.19 18.53
N ASP A 13 -9.81 -40.76 17.45
CA ASP A 13 -8.36 -40.49 17.36
C ASP A 13 -7.83 -39.51 18.44
N LEU A 14 -8.68 -38.61 18.92
CA LEU A 14 -8.38 -37.71 20.03
C LEU A 14 -7.93 -38.45 21.31
N PHE A 15 -8.48 -39.65 21.54
CA PHE A 15 -8.32 -40.42 22.78
C PHE A 15 -7.38 -41.63 22.65
N GLU A 16 -6.71 -41.78 21.51
CA GLU A 16 -5.81 -42.91 21.23
C GLU A 16 -4.68 -43.06 22.27
N ASP A 17 -4.17 -41.93 22.79
CA ASP A 17 -2.99 -41.88 23.68
C ASP A 17 -3.35 -41.71 25.17
N ILE A 18 -4.61 -41.95 25.57
CA ILE A 18 -5.02 -41.91 26.97
C ILE A 18 -5.42 -43.28 27.48
N ASP A 19 -5.10 -43.56 28.75
CA ASP A 19 -5.43 -44.85 29.37
C ASP A 19 -6.94 -44.99 29.67
N ASP A 20 -7.37 -46.21 30.01
CA ASP A 20 -8.76 -46.53 30.32
C ASP A 20 -9.30 -45.78 31.55
N ALA A 21 -8.43 -45.47 32.52
CA ALA A 21 -8.82 -44.74 33.71
C ALA A 21 -9.18 -43.29 33.37
N ALA A 22 -8.29 -42.60 32.65
CA ALA A 22 -8.53 -41.26 32.13
C ALA A 22 -9.74 -41.26 31.18
N LEU A 23 -9.82 -42.18 30.21
CA LEU A 23 -10.94 -42.23 29.27
C LEU A 23 -12.29 -42.51 29.97
N SER A 24 -12.28 -43.18 31.12
CA SER A 24 -13.48 -43.35 31.95
C SER A 24 -13.99 -42.04 32.54
N GLU A 25 -13.10 -41.08 32.85
CA GLU A 25 -13.51 -39.74 33.29
C GLU A 25 -14.24 -38.98 32.17
N TRP A 26 -13.75 -39.08 30.93
CA TRP A 26 -14.42 -38.50 29.76
C TRP A 26 -15.77 -39.14 29.49
N ALA A 27 -15.86 -40.47 29.56
CA ALA A 27 -17.11 -41.20 29.36
C ALA A 27 -18.17 -40.86 30.42
N ALA A 28 -17.75 -40.58 31.65
CA ALA A 28 -18.65 -40.21 32.76
C ALA A 28 -19.33 -38.84 32.54
N GLU A 29 -18.62 -37.89 31.93
CA GLU A 29 -19.14 -36.54 31.63
C GLU A 29 -19.89 -36.46 30.28
N ALA A 30 -19.80 -37.52 29.47
CA ALA A 30 -20.35 -37.53 28.12
C ALA A 30 -21.88 -37.75 28.10
N GLN A 31 -22.58 -36.83 27.44
CA GLN A 31 -24.01 -36.93 27.16
C GLN A 31 -24.22 -37.55 25.78
N TRP A 32 -25.06 -38.57 25.66
CA TRP A 32 -25.32 -39.20 24.37
C TRP A 32 -26.54 -38.58 23.68
N ARG A 33 -26.51 -38.56 22.34
CA ARG A 33 -27.64 -38.18 21.49
C ARG A 33 -27.65 -39.00 20.21
N ILE A 34 -28.85 -39.24 19.67
CA ILE A 34 -29.04 -39.72 18.30
C ILE A 34 -29.63 -38.57 17.50
N ALA A 35 -29.08 -38.30 16.33
CA ALA A 35 -29.60 -37.35 15.36
C ALA A 35 -30.10 -38.09 14.12
N GLU A 36 -31.33 -37.79 13.71
CA GLU A 36 -31.92 -38.39 12.51
C GLU A 36 -31.39 -37.71 11.23
N PRO A 37 -31.41 -38.39 10.06
CA PRO A 37 -31.04 -37.76 8.80
C PRO A 37 -31.80 -36.45 8.57
N GLY A 38 -31.07 -35.38 8.25
CA GLY A 38 -31.60 -34.02 8.07
C GLY A 38 -31.67 -33.18 9.35
N GLU A 39 -31.42 -33.76 10.53
CA GLU A 39 -31.44 -33.02 11.78
C GLU A 39 -30.19 -32.14 11.95
N VAL A 40 -30.38 -30.91 12.43
CA VAL A 40 -29.30 -29.97 12.70
C VAL A 40 -28.63 -30.35 14.02
N VAL A 41 -27.38 -30.77 13.94
CA VAL A 41 -26.56 -31.11 15.13
C VAL A 41 -25.91 -29.86 15.70
N ILE A 42 -25.33 -29.03 14.82
CA ILE A 42 -24.72 -27.75 15.18
C ILE A 42 -25.38 -26.65 14.32
N PRO A 43 -26.08 -25.67 14.92
CA PRO A 43 -26.79 -24.63 14.17
C PRO A 43 -25.90 -23.71 13.34
N GLY A 44 -24.65 -23.49 13.79
CA GLY A 44 -23.76 -22.45 13.27
C GLY A 44 -23.99 -21.10 13.98
N ASP A 45 -22.96 -20.25 14.00
CA ASP A 45 -22.93 -18.91 14.62
C ASP A 45 -23.31 -18.86 16.11
N GLU A 46 -23.22 -20.00 16.81
CA GLU A 46 -23.48 -20.12 18.25
C GLU A 46 -22.19 -20.42 19.03
N PRO A 47 -22.13 -20.05 20.33
CA PRO A 47 -21.07 -20.48 21.22
C PRO A 47 -20.91 -22.01 21.21
N ALA A 48 -19.66 -22.48 21.19
CA ALA A 48 -19.37 -23.91 21.18
C ALA A 48 -19.90 -24.58 22.46
N ARG A 49 -20.87 -25.49 22.30
CA ARG A 49 -21.52 -26.20 23.43
C ARG A 49 -20.59 -27.19 24.15
N GLY A 50 -19.52 -27.62 23.48
CA GLY A 50 -18.60 -28.62 23.99
C GLY A 50 -17.88 -29.36 22.88
N LEU A 51 -17.18 -30.43 23.25
CA LEU A 51 -16.61 -31.39 22.31
C LEU A 51 -17.69 -32.39 21.88
N TRP A 52 -17.95 -32.46 20.59
CA TRP A 52 -18.78 -33.51 20.01
C TRP A 52 -17.89 -34.65 19.50
N CYS A 53 -18.19 -35.88 19.89
CA CYS A 53 -17.64 -37.09 19.30
C CYS A 53 -18.74 -37.73 18.44
N LEU A 54 -18.50 -37.81 17.13
CA LEU A 54 -19.33 -38.56 16.20
C LEU A 54 -18.89 -40.02 16.26
N LEU A 55 -19.72 -40.88 16.83
CA LEU A 55 -19.40 -42.28 17.13
C LEU A 55 -19.84 -43.22 16.00
N GLU A 56 -21.00 -42.92 15.40
CA GLU A 56 -21.57 -43.65 14.26
C GLU A 56 -22.29 -42.66 13.34
N GLY A 57 -22.34 -42.96 12.04
CA GLY A 57 -23.02 -42.13 11.04
C GLY A 57 -22.14 -41.00 10.50
N SER A 58 -22.77 -39.98 9.92
CA SER A 58 -22.04 -38.94 9.21
C SER A 58 -22.77 -37.59 9.17
N LEU A 59 -21.99 -36.50 9.12
CA LEU A 59 -22.48 -35.12 9.17
C LEU A 59 -21.98 -34.30 7.97
N GLN A 60 -22.87 -33.55 7.34
CA GLN A 60 -22.54 -32.56 6.32
C GLN A 60 -22.31 -31.19 6.96
N THR A 61 -21.18 -30.55 6.63
CA THR A 61 -20.82 -29.20 7.07
C THR A 61 -21.21 -28.18 6.00
N PHE A 62 -21.85 -27.11 6.42
CA PHE A 62 -22.21 -25.96 5.61
C PHE A 62 -21.57 -24.69 6.17
N VAL A 63 -21.03 -23.85 5.29
CA VAL A 63 -20.53 -22.51 5.64
C VAL A 63 -21.43 -21.48 4.97
N ARG A 64 -21.68 -20.36 5.67
CA ARG A 64 -22.48 -19.26 5.14
C ARG A 64 -21.61 -18.35 4.27
N ASP A 65 -21.96 -18.23 3.00
CA ASP A 65 -21.42 -17.23 2.06
C ASP A 65 -22.54 -16.25 1.67
N GLY A 66 -22.54 -15.06 2.28
CA GLY A 66 -23.64 -14.11 2.18
C GLY A 66 -24.96 -14.69 2.71
N GLU A 67 -25.97 -14.80 1.84
CA GLU A 67 -27.28 -15.39 2.15
C GLU A 67 -27.38 -16.90 1.84
N ARG A 68 -26.36 -17.51 1.20
CA ARG A 68 -26.38 -18.93 0.81
C ARG A 68 -25.59 -19.79 1.79
N LEU A 69 -26.07 -21.02 2.00
CA LEU A 69 -25.35 -22.09 2.70
C LEU A 69 -24.70 -23.00 1.66
N GLU A 70 -23.37 -23.07 1.65
CA GLU A 70 -22.63 -23.95 0.75
C GLU A 70 -22.07 -25.16 1.50
N PRO A 71 -22.21 -26.38 0.96
CA PRO A 71 -21.61 -27.58 1.55
C PRO A 71 -20.08 -27.54 1.34
N VAL A 72 -19.31 -27.60 2.42
CA VAL A 72 -17.84 -27.43 2.36
C VAL A 72 -17.09 -28.73 2.67
N ASN A 73 -17.62 -29.55 3.58
CA ASN A 73 -17.00 -30.81 3.94
C ASN A 73 -17.99 -31.80 4.55
N HIS A 74 -17.65 -33.07 4.51
CA HIS A 74 -18.38 -34.18 5.12
C HIS A 74 -17.49 -34.83 6.19
N GLN A 75 -18.09 -35.20 7.32
CA GLN A 75 -17.41 -35.90 8.40
C GLN A 75 -18.06 -37.25 8.66
N ASP A 76 -17.25 -38.31 8.66
CA ASP A 76 -17.66 -39.67 8.94
C ASP A 76 -17.15 -40.13 10.32
N ALA A 77 -17.93 -40.96 10.98
CA ALA A 77 -17.54 -41.57 12.24
C ALA A 77 -16.40 -42.61 12.07
N PRO A 78 -15.55 -42.82 13.09
CA PRO A 78 -15.46 -42.08 14.34
C PRO A 78 -14.62 -40.81 14.20
N THR A 79 -15.10 -39.67 14.71
CA THR A 79 -14.35 -38.41 14.70
C THR A 79 -14.83 -37.46 15.81
N TRP A 80 -14.20 -36.29 15.94
CA TRP A 80 -14.55 -35.28 16.92
C TRP A 80 -14.59 -33.88 16.32
N ILE A 81 -15.37 -33.00 16.97
CA ILE A 81 -15.75 -31.70 16.46
C ILE A 81 -15.83 -30.70 17.61
N GLY A 82 -15.37 -29.47 17.37
CA GLY A 82 -15.59 -28.36 18.30
C GLY A 82 -14.51 -28.16 19.36
N ALA A 83 -13.45 -28.99 19.43
CA ALA A 83 -12.41 -28.84 20.46
C ALA A 83 -11.76 -27.44 20.48
N VAL A 84 -11.33 -26.94 19.32
CA VAL A 84 -10.66 -25.63 19.21
C VAL A 84 -11.61 -24.48 19.58
N PRO A 85 -12.83 -24.37 19.00
CA PRO A 85 -13.82 -23.38 19.42
C PRO A 85 -14.15 -23.43 20.91
N THR A 86 -14.27 -24.61 21.52
CA THR A 86 -14.58 -24.75 22.93
C THR A 86 -13.44 -24.34 23.86
N LEU A 87 -12.17 -24.60 23.50
CA LEU A 87 -11.01 -24.13 24.28
C LEU A 87 -10.77 -22.63 24.14
N THR A 88 -10.97 -22.08 22.94
CA THR A 88 -10.71 -20.67 22.63
C THR A 88 -11.90 -19.75 22.88
N GLU A 89 -13.03 -20.31 23.33
CA GLU A 89 -14.30 -19.59 23.53
C GLU A 89 -14.80 -18.85 22.27
N THR A 90 -14.49 -19.39 21.09
CA THR A 90 -14.95 -18.84 19.82
C THR A 90 -16.22 -19.55 19.34
N PRO A 91 -17.12 -18.86 18.62
CA PRO A 91 -18.32 -19.48 18.07
C PRO A 91 -17.99 -20.46 16.95
N ILE A 92 -18.81 -21.52 16.81
CA ILE A 92 -18.74 -22.41 15.65
C ILE A 92 -19.57 -21.78 14.54
N THR A 93 -18.94 -21.19 13.53
CA THR A 93 -19.64 -20.51 12.42
C THR A 93 -20.28 -21.49 11.43
N ALA A 94 -19.76 -22.70 11.33
CA ALA A 94 -20.28 -23.72 10.42
C ALA A 94 -21.53 -24.41 10.97
N ARG A 95 -22.54 -24.58 10.11
CA ARG A 95 -23.73 -25.39 10.40
C ARG A 95 -23.45 -26.85 10.05
N MET A 96 -23.82 -27.78 10.93
CA MET A 96 -23.67 -29.21 10.69
C MET A 96 -25.01 -29.93 10.78
N VAL A 97 -25.29 -30.75 9.77
CA VAL A 97 -26.54 -31.50 9.62
C VAL A 97 -26.21 -32.97 9.47
N ALA A 98 -26.95 -33.84 10.15
CA ALA A 98 -26.80 -35.28 10.03
C ALA A 98 -27.20 -35.73 8.61
N LEU A 99 -26.27 -36.38 7.90
CA LEU A 99 -26.52 -36.94 6.57
C LEU A 99 -27.14 -38.34 6.69
N THR A 100 -26.68 -39.12 7.65
CA THR A 100 -27.25 -40.40 8.06
C THR A 100 -27.71 -40.33 9.52
N ALA A 101 -28.40 -41.35 10.02
CA ALA A 101 -28.62 -41.49 11.45
C ALA A 101 -27.25 -41.48 12.15
N ALA A 102 -27.07 -40.57 13.10
CA ALA A 102 -25.77 -40.29 13.71
C ALA A 102 -25.84 -40.45 15.23
N ARG A 103 -24.92 -41.23 15.79
CA ARG A 103 -24.77 -41.41 17.23
C ARG A 103 -23.64 -40.52 17.72
N LEU A 104 -23.95 -39.63 18.65
CA LEU A 104 -23.07 -38.57 19.11
C LEU A 104 -22.88 -38.62 20.62
N ALA A 105 -21.68 -38.28 21.09
CA ALA A 105 -21.41 -37.94 22.47
C ALA A 105 -21.01 -36.46 22.56
N LEU A 106 -21.62 -35.72 23.49
CA LEU A 106 -21.26 -34.35 23.82
C LEU A 106 -20.61 -34.34 25.20
N ILE A 107 -19.35 -33.92 25.26
CA ILE A 107 -18.73 -33.51 26.52
C ILE A 107 -18.92 -32.00 26.63
N PRO A 108 -19.72 -31.50 27.58
CA PRO A 108 -20.06 -30.08 27.62
C PRO A 108 -18.83 -29.20 27.88
N ALA A 109 -18.92 -27.94 27.46
CA ALA A 109 -17.77 -27.04 27.41
C ALA A 109 -16.97 -26.91 28.74
N PRO A 110 -17.60 -26.74 29.92
CA PRO A 110 -16.87 -26.66 31.18
C PRO A 110 -16.06 -27.91 31.50
N GLU A 111 -16.68 -29.08 31.33
CA GLU A 111 -16.09 -30.39 31.60
C GLU A 111 -14.98 -30.69 30.60
N PHE A 112 -15.21 -30.38 29.32
CA PHE A 112 -14.22 -30.54 28.28
C PHE A 112 -12.95 -29.73 28.56
N ARG A 113 -13.08 -28.44 28.94
CA ARG A 113 -11.90 -27.61 29.27
C ARG A 113 -11.15 -28.17 30.47
N ARG A 114 -11.87 -28.59 31.52
CA ARG A 114 -11.29 -29.21 32.71
C ARG A 114 -10.48 -30.46 32.34
N LEU A 115 -11.10 -31.38 31.59
CA LEU A 115 -10.49 -32.65 31.21
C LEU A 115 -9.36 -32.47 30.20
N ALA A 116 -9.51 -31.61 29.19
CA ALA A 116 -8.46 -31.34 28.22
C ALA A 116 -7.20 -30.78 28.90
N LEU A 117 -7.34 -29.91 29.90
CA LEU A 117 -6.21 -29.40 30.69
C LEU A 117 -5.62 -30.44 31.64
N ALA A 118 -6.44 -31.36 32.17
CA ALA A 118 -6.00 -32.44 33.05
C ALA A 118 -5.24 -33.56 32.31
N HIS A 119 -5.46 -33.71 31.00
CA HIS A 119 -4.86 -34.78 30.18
C HIS A 119 -3.97 -34.22 29.06
N PRO A 120 -2.65 -34.08 29.29
CA PRO A 120 -1.73 -33.43 28.36
C PRO A 120 -1.68 -34.02 26.95
N ALA A 121 -1.91 -35.33 26.79
CA ALA A 121 -1.92 -36.00 25.49
C ALA A 121 -3.04 -35.46 24.58
N VAL A 122 -4.25 -35.31 25.13
CA VAL A 122 -5.42 -34.75 24.44
C VAL A 122 -5.17 -33.27 24.12
N HIS A 123 -4.70 -32.49 25.10
CA HIS A 123 -4.35 -31.08 24.90
C HIS A 123 -3.35 -30.87 23.74
N ARG A 124 -2.29 -31.68 23.69
CA ARG A 124 -1.27 -31.62 22.64
C ARG A 124 -1.86 -31.89 21.25
N LYS A 125 -2.72 -32.92 21.11
CA LYS A 125 -3.41 -33.23 19.84
C LYS A 125 -4.30 -32.07 19.38
N ILE A 126 -5.03 -31.44 20.30
CA ILE A 126 -5.87 -30.27 19.98
C ILE A 126 -5.01 -29.09 19.52
N MET A 127 -3.90 -28.80 20.21
CA MET A 127 -3.02 -27.67 19.86
C MET A 127 -2.36 -27.84 18.48
N LEU A 128 -2.09 -29.07 18.02
CA LEU A 128 -1.64 -29.32 16.66
C LEU A 128 -2.69 -28.92 15.60
N GLN A 129 -3.98 -29.00 15.93
CA GLN A 129 -5.07 -28.56 15.06
C GLN A 129 -5.39 -27.06 15.15
N VAL A 130 -4.87 -26.34 16.16
CA VAL A 130 -5.03 -24.88 16.28
C VAL A 130 -4.20 -24.14 15.23
N ARG A 131 -2.98 -24.61 14.93
CA ARG A 131 -2.03 -23.93 14.01
C ARG A 131 -2.64 -23.62 12.62
N PRO A 132 -3.32 -24.56 11.92
CA PRO A 132 -3.94 -24.28 10.62
C PRO A 132 -5.13 -23.32 10.69
N VAL A 133 -5.85 -23.27 11.82
CA VAL A 133 -7.00 -22.37 12.01
C VAL A 133 -6.53 -20.94 12.19
N VAL A 134 -5.51 -20.73 13.03
CA VAL A 134 -4.87 -19.40 13.22
C VAL A 134 -4.28 -18.89 11.91
N ALA A 135 -3.59 -19.73 11.15
CA ALA A 135 -3.03 -19.36 9.85
C ALA A 135 -4.10 -18.92 8.83
N ARG A 136 -5.23 -19.65 8.76
CA ARG A 136 -6.36 -19.28 7.89
C ARG A 136 -7.01 -17.96 8.29
N PHE A 137 -7.21 -17.75 9.59
CA PHE A 137 -7.79 -16.51 10.09
C PHE A 137 -6.87 -15.31 9.82
N ALA A 138 -5.56 -15.48 10.03
CA ALA A 138 -4.55 -14.50 9.68
C ALA A 138 -4.53 -14.17 8.18
N ALA A 139 -4.69 -15.18 7.31
CA ALA A 139 -4.73 -14.98 5.86
C ALA A 139 -5.98 -14.20 5.40
N ILE A 140 -7.15 -14.49 5.97
CA ILE A 140 -8.40 -13.76 5.67
C ILE A 140 -8.29 -12.30 6.12
N GLN A 141 -7.73 -12.06 7.30
CA GLN A 141 -7.51 -10.70 7.81
C GLN A 141 -6.46 -9.96 6.96
N GLN A 142 -5.37 -10.61 6.57
CA GLN A 142 -4.38 -10.04 5.66
C GLN A 142 -5.00 -9.64 4.31
N ASN A 143 -5.93 -10.44 3.79
CA ASN A 143 -6.61 -10.11 2.53
C ASN A 143 -7.57 -8.92 2.67
N ARG A 144 -8.29 -8.82 3.81
CA ARG A 144 -9.13 -7.66 4.12
C ARG A 144 -8.32 -6.38 4.32
N GLU A 145 -7.17 -6.46 5.00
CA GLU A 145 -6.24 -5.34 5.14
C GLU A 145 -5.65 -4.90 3.81
N ARG A 146 -5.28 -5.85 2.94
CA ARG A 146 -4.85 -5.55 1.58
C ARG A 146 -5.90 -4.75 0.84
N LEU A 147 -7.16 -5.18 0.88
CA LEU A 147 -8.27 -4.50 0.21
C LEU A 147 -8.54 -3.10 0.80
N ALA A 148 -8.43 -2.95 2.13
CA ALA A 148 -8.57 -1.66 2.79
C ALA A 148 -7.42 -0.71 2.42
N ALA A 149 -6.17 -1.17 2.46
CA ALA A 149 -4.99 -0.40 2.08
C ALA A 149 -5.03 -0.02 0.60
N LEU A 150 -5.42 -0.95 -0.28
CA LEU A 150 -5.67 -0.68 -1.70
C LEU A 150 -6.78 0.36 -1.87
N GLY A 151 -7.85 0.32 -1.07
CA GLY A 151 -8.93 1.30 -1.10
C GLY A 151 -8.47 2.71 -0.70
N THR A 152 -7.72 2.84 0.40
CA THR A 152 -7.15 4.13 0.84
C THR A 152 -6.13 4.65 -0.15
N MET A 153 -5.26 3.79 -0.68
CA MET A 153 -4.30 4.14 -1.73
C MET A 153 -4.99 4.54 -3.02
N ALA A 154 -6.06 3.84 -3.44
CA ALA A 154 -6.81 4.19 -4.65
C ALA A 154 -7.47 5.57 -4.52
N ALA A 155 -8.00 5.92 -3.35
CA ALA A 155 -8.56 7.24 -3.09
C ALA A 155 -7.49 8.34 -3.12
N GLY A 156 -6.35 8.12 -2.45
CA GLY A 156 -5.22 9.06 -2.46
C GLY A 156 -4.63 9.23 -3.87
N LEU A 157 -4.47 8.13 -4.61
CA LEU A 157 -3.99 8.12 -5.98
C LEU A 157 -4.95 8.81 -6.93
N ALA A 158 -6.26 8.61 -6.80
CA ALA A 158 -7.25 9.29 -7.62
C ALA A 158 -7.14 10.81 -7.45
N HIS A 159 -6.94 11.28 -6.21
CA HIS A 159 -6.67 12.69 -5.94
C HIS A 159 -5.35 13.16 -6.57
N GLU A 160 -4.27 12.39 -6.42
CA GLU A 160 -2.97 12.71 -6.99
C GLU A 160 -2.89 12.65 -8.51
N LEU A 161 -3.72 11.83 -9.16
CA LEU A 161 -3.85 11.78 -10.63
C LEU A 161 -4.71 12.92 -11.16
N ASN A 162 -5.79 13.27 -10.44
CA ASN A 162 -6.68 14.36 -10.84
C ASN A 162 -5.97 15.73 -10.84
N ASN A 163 -4.98 15.93 -9.97
CA ASN A 163 -4.22 17.17 -9.90
C ASN A 163 -3.43 17.48 -11.18
N PRO A 164 -2.48 16.64 -11.65
CA PRO A 164 -1.78 16.85 -12.92
C PRO A 164 -2.72 16.72 -14.12
N ALA A 165 -3.77 15.90 -14.07
CA ALA A 165 -4.76 15.84 -15.15
C ALA A 165 -5.51 17.17 -15.32
N SER A 166 -5.90 17.81 -14.21
CA SER A 166 -6.54 19.13 -14.24
C SER A 166 -5.59 20.22 -14.71
N ALA A 167 -4.33 20.16 -14.30
CA ALA A 167 -3.29 21.08 -14.77
C ALA A 167 -3.01 20.93 -16.28
N ALA A 168 -2.88 19.68 -16.76
CA ALA A 168 -2.75 19.37 -18.18
C ALA A 168 -3.95 19.91 -18.98
N ARG A 169 -5.18 19.67 -18.51
CA ARG A 169 -6.38 20.17 -19.18
C ARG A 169 -6.42 21.70 -19.27
N ARG A 170 -6.05 22.41 -18.19
CA ARG A 170 -5.95 23.89 -18.21
C ARG A 170 -4.88 24.35 -19.19
N SER A 171 -3.68 23.78 -19.09
CA SER A 171 -2.55 24.13 -19.98
C SER A 171 -2.91 23.94 -21.45
N ALA A 172 -3.65 22.89 -21.79
CA ALA A 172 -4.13 22.66 -23.16
C ALA A 172 -5.17 23.70 -23.62
N ALA A 173 -6.07 24.14 -22.73
CA ALA A 173 -7.05 25.18 -23.05
C ALA A 173 -6.37 26.54 -23.27
N ASP A 174 -5.46 26.91 -22.37
CA ASP A 174 -4.71 28.17 -22.46
C ASP A 174 -3.77 28.16 -23.68
N LEU A 175 -3.23 27.00 -24.05
CA LEU A 175 -2.40 26.84 -25.26
C LEU A 175 -3.22 27.13 -26.52
N ALA A 176 -4.50 26.69 -26.56
CA ALA A 176 -5.38 26.99 -27.68
C ALA A 176 -5.64 28.51 -27.79
N GLU A 177 -5.78 29.22 -26.65
CA GLU A 177 -5.89 30.68 -26.64
C GLU A 177 -4.61 31.36 -27.16
N ALA A 178 -3.44 30.91 -26.69
CA ALA A 178 -2.15 31.44 -27.14
C ALA A 178 -1.93 31.25 -28.65
N LEU A 179 -2.29 30.08 -29.20
CA LEU A 179 -2.26 29.82 -30.64
C LEU A 179 -3.24 30.75 -31.41
N GLY A 180 -4.41 31.02 -30.83
CA GLY A 180 -5.36 32.00 -31.37
C GLY A 180 -4.78 33.41 -31.42
N MET A 181 -4.09 33.84 -30.37
CA MET A 181 -3.40 35.14 -30.29
C MET A 181 -2.31 35.25 -31.38
N ILE A 182 -1.47 34.21 -31.54
CA ILE A 182 -0.46 34.15 -32.61
C ILE A 182 -1.13 34.31 -33.99
N GLY A 183 -2.20 33.55 -34.24
CA GLY A 183 -2.91 33.60 -35.52
C GLY A 183 -3.56 34.95 -35.82
N ALA A 184 -4.05 35.66 -34.79
CA ALA A 184 -4.58 37.02 -34.93
C ALA A 184 -3.47 38.02 -35.26
N ALA A 185 -2.35 37.97 -34.54
CA ALA A 185 -1.22 38.86 -34.76
C ALA A 185 -0.62 38.76 -36.17
N ILE A 186 -0.56 37.55 -36.75
CA ILE A 186 -0.09 37.35 -38.12
C ILE A 186 -0.98 38.07 -39.15
N ARG A 187 -2.30 38.08 -38.95
CA ARG A 187 -3.22 38.82 -39.83
C ARG A 187 -2.99 40.32 -39.72
N GLU A 188 -2.88 40.83 -38.49
CA GLU A 188 -2.62 42.25 -38.26
C GLU A 188 -1.29 42.73 -38.84
N PHE A 189 -0.24 41.89 -38.81
CA PHE A 189 1.01 42.18 -39.51
C PHE A 189 0.84 42.33 -41.02
N THR A 190 -0.02 41.49 -41.60
CA THR A 190 -0.34 41.54 -43.04
C THR A 190 -1.12 42.83 -43.36
N ASP A 191 -2.10 43.17 -42.53
CA ASP A 191 -2.93 44.38 -42.70
C ASP A 191 -2.13 45.67 -42.52
N ALA A 192 -1.15 45.67 -41.62
CA ALA A 192 -0.24 46.80 -41.39
C ALA A 192 0.82 47.00 -42.49
N GLY A 193 0.96 46.04 -43.41
CA GLY A 193 1.90 46.14 -44.53
C GLY A 193 3.37 46.12 -44.11
N ILE A 194 3.73 45.32 -43.09
CA ILE A 194 5.14 45.18 -42.68
C ILE A 194 6.00 44.68 -43.85
N GLU A 195 7.12 45.36 -44.07
CA GLU A 195 8.13 44.97 -45.06
C GLU A 195 8.76 43.62 -44.69
N ARG A 196 9.09 42.83 -45.71
CA ARG A 196 9.62 41.46 -45.52
C ARG A 196 10.89 41.43 -44.64
N GLU A 197 11.74 42.43 -44.77
CA GLU A 197 12.98 42.54 -44.00
C GLU A 197 12.71 42.82 -42.51
N ASP A 198 11.74 43.69 -42.21
CA ASP A 198 11.33 43.98 -40.83
C ASP A 198 10.62 42.78 -40.20
N ALA A 199 9.75 42.08 -40.94
CA ALA A 199 9.13 40.85 -40.47
C ALA A 199 10.18 39.78 -40.11
N ALA A 200 11.25 39.66 -40.91
CA ALA A 200 12.35 38.74 -40.62
C ALA A 200 13.10 39.14 -39.33
N ARG A 201 13.40 40.42 -39.14
CA ARG A 201 14.06 40.92 -37.92
C ARG A 201 13.20 40.73 -36.67
N ILE A 202 11.88 40.94 -36.76
CA ILE A 202 10.96 40.69 -35.65
C ILE A 202 10.89 39.17 -35.35
N ALA A 203 10.95 38.31 -36.37
CA ALA A 203 11.04 36.87 -36.17
C ALA A 203 12.32 36.44 -35.44
N ASP A 204 13.45 37.08 -35.76
CA ASP A 204 14.73 36.84 -35.06
C ASP A 204 14.65 37.28 -33.59
N LEU A 205 14.06 38.45 -33.30
CA LEU A 205 13.84 38.91 -31.92
C LEU A 205 12.96 37.95 -31.12
N ARG A 206 11.92 37.41 -31.75
CA ARG A 206 11.06 36.39 -31.13
C ARG A 206 11.85 35.13 -30.81
N GLU A 207 12.69 34.66 -31.73
CA GLU A 207 13.50 33.46 -31.50
C GLU A 207 14.53 33.67 -30.38
N GLN A 208 15.12 34.87 -30.32
CA GLN A 208 15.99 35.27 -29.21
C GLN A 208 15.24 35.24 -27.88
N ALA A 209 14.02 35.81 -27.81
CA ALA A 209 13.19 35.79 -26.61
C ALA A 209 12.86 34.37 -26.13
N LEU A 210 12.50 33.47 -27.06
CA LEU A 210 12.23 32.06 -26.75
C LEU A 210 13.48 31.36 -26.20
N ARG A 211 14.66 31.63 -26.77
CA ARG A 211 15.94 31.07 -26.29
C ARG A 211 16.30 31.60 -24.90
N GLN A 212 16.11 32.90 -24.67
CA GLN A 212 16.41 33.54 -23.38
C GLN A 212 15.51 33.00 -22.27
N CYS A 213 14.20 32.87 -22.54
CA CYS A 213 13.25 32.26 -21.62
C CYS A 213 13.65 30.82 -21.23
N ALA A 214 14.07 30.01 -22.22
CA ALA A 214 14.49 28.63 -21.97
C ALA A 214 15.80 28.50 -21.17
N ALA A 215 16.67 29.52 -21.18
CA ALA A 215 17.98 29.49 -20.54
C ALA A 215 18.00 30.14 -19.15
N ARG A 216 16.90 30.77 -18.72
CA ARG A 216 16.86 31.56 -17.50
C ARG A 216 16.47 30.71 -16.28
N ASP A 217 17.18 30.92 -15.18
CA ASP A 217 16.78 30.39 -13.87
C ASP A 217 15.55 31.13 -13.33
N THR A 218 14.78 30.45 -12.49
CA THR A 218 13.58 31.02 -11.88
C THR A 218 13.95 32.18 -10.95
N LEU A 219 13.39 33.37 -11.22
CA LEU A 219 13.54 34.54 -10.34
C LEU A 219 12.93 34.29 -8.96
N SER A 220 13.37 35.06 -7.97
CA SER A 220 12.64 35.15 -6.71
C SER A 220 11.26 35.77 -6.94
N ALA A 221 10.29 35.47 -6.07
CA ALA A 221 8.94 35.99 -6.22
C ALA A 221 8.88 37.54 -6.19
N LEU A 222 9.82 38.18 -5.47
CA LEU A 222 9.89 39.64 -5.40
C LEU A 222 10.48 40.22 -6.70
N ASP A 223 11.60 39.67 -7.17
CA ASP A 223 12.25 40.13 -8.41
C ASP A 223 11.37 39.89 -9.64
N ALA A 224 10.55 38.83 -9.64
CA ALA A 224 9.59 38.55 -10.70
C ALA A 224 8.45 39.59 -10.74
N ALA A 225 7.92 39.97 -9.57
CA ALA A 225 6.87 40.98 -9.47
C ALA A 225 7.40 42.37 -9.87
N ASP A 226 8.59 42.74 -9.41
CA ASP A 226 9.22 44.02 -9.77
C ASP A 226 9.47 44.11 -11.29
N ALA A 227 9.95 43.02 -11.90
CA ALA A 227 10.14 42.96 -13.35
C ALA A 227 8.83 43.00 -14.15
N GLU A 228 7.76 42.39 -13.64
CA GLU A 228 6.43 42.46 -14.25
C GLU A 228 5.86 43.89 -14.20
N ASP A 229 5.96 44.56 -13.05
CA ASP A 229 5.50 45.93 -12.88
C ASP A 229 6.29 46.90 -13.79
N GLU A 230 7.61 46.79 -13.86
CA GLU A 230 8.43 47.60 -14.77
C GLU A 230 8.02 47.37 -16.23
N MET A 231 7.85 46.11 -16.64
CA MET A 231 7.43 45.76 -18.00
C MET A 231 6.04 46.30 -18.32
N ARG A 232 5.10 46.24 -17.37
CA ARG A 232 3.76 46.80 -17.54
C ARG A 232 3.81 48.30 -17.77
N ASP A 233 4.57 49.03 -16.95
CA ASP A 233 4.70 50.48 -17.07
C ASP A 233 5.26 50.87 -18.45
N ARG A 234 6.25 50.13 -18.96
CA ARG A 234 6.79 50.34 -20.33
C ARG A 234 5.78 50.09 -21.44
N LEU A 235 4.96 49.06 -21.30
CA LEU A 235 3.91 48.77 -22.27
C LEU A 235 2.83 49.88 -22.27
N GLU A 236 2.51 50.43 -21.10
CA GLU A 236 1.58 51.55 -20.96
C GLU A 236 2.15 52.85 -21.54
N GLU A 237 3.45 53.13 -21.35
CA GLU A 237 4.15 54.25 -21.99
C GLU A 237 4.08 54.20 -23.53
N LEU A 238 4.06 52.99 -24.10
CA LEU A 238 3.92 52.73 -25.54
C LEU A 238 2.46 52.64 -26.01
N GLU A 239 1.49 52.96 -25.14
CA GLU A 239 0.05 52.90 -25.39
C GLU A 239 -0.42 51.51 -25.87
N ILE A 240 0.22 50.44 -25.41
CA ILE A 240 -0.11 49.06 -25.79
C ILE A 240 -1.40 48.61 -25.10
N PRO A 241 -2.44 48.19 -25.84
CA PRO A 241 -3.66 47.65 -25.25
C PRO A 241 -3.38 46.37 -24.45
N ASP A 242 -4.11 46.21 -23.35
CA ASP A 242 -3.99 45.05 -22.45
C ASP A 242 -2.57 44.82 -21.90
N ALA A 243 -1.80 45.89 -21.65
CA ALA A 243 -0.46 45.84 -21.06
C ALA A 243 -0.36 44.91 -19.84
N TRP A 244 -1.36 44.97 -18.94
CA TRP A 244 -1.49 44.11 -17.76
C TRP A 244 -1.49 42.60 -18.07
N ARG A 245 -1.92 42.17 -19.25
CA ARG A 245 -1.93 40.76 -19.68
C ARG A 245 -0.64 40.36 -20.41
N LEU A 246 0.07 41.33 -20.98
CA LEU A 246 1.23 41.10 -21.83
C LEU A 246 2.56 41.22 -21.06
N ALA A 247 2.54 41.86 -19.90
CA ALA A 247 3.74 42.13 -19.09
C ALA A 247 4.38 40.87 -18.53
N GLU A 248 3.62 40.00 -17.83
CA GLU A 248 4.15 38.80 -17.17
C GLU A 248 4.95 37.89 -18.13
N PRO A 249 4.45 37.52 -19.33
CA PRO A 249 5.20 36.64 -20.21
C PRO A 249 6.52 37.23 -20.71
N LEU A 250 6.58 38.56 -20.91
CA LEU A 250 7.80 39.25 -21.35
C LEU A 250 8.81 39.37 -20.20
N ALA A 251 8.33 39.73 -19.01
CA ALA A 251 9.15 39.84 -17.80
C ALA A 251 9.72 38.47 -17.38
N ALA A 252 8.90 37.42 -17.45
CA ALA A 252 9.32 36.03 -17.21
C ALA A 252 10.43 35.61 -18.19
N ALA A 253 10.30 35.99 -19.46
CA ALA A 253 11.33 35.76 -20.49
C ALA A 253 12.62 36.58 -20.28
N GLY A 254 12.61 37.55 -19.36
CA GLY A 254 13.76 38.40 -19.04
C GLY A 254 14.04 39.47 -20.07
N LEU A 255 13.01 39.87 -20.81
CA LEU A 255 13.08 40.97 -21.74
C LEU A 255 13.01 42.29 -20.97
N ASP A 256 13.71 43.30 -21.47
CA ASP A 256 13.84 44.61 -20.85
C ASP A 256 13.29 45.72 -21.76
N GLY A 257 13.37 46.97 -21.28
CA GLY A 257 12.93 48.14 -22.02
C GLY A 257 13.71 48.37 -23.33
N ASP A 258 14.99 48.00 -23.37
CA ASP A 258 15.82 48.14 -24.57
C ASP A 258 15.34 47.18 -25.67
N TRP A 259 15.01 45.94 -25.30
CA TRP A 259 14.41 44.97 -26.21
C TRP A 259 13.06 45.46 -26.75
N LEU A 260 12.20 46.05 -25.88
CA LEU A 260 10.92 46.63 -26.30
C LEU A 260 11.11 47.81 -27.26
N ALA A 261 12.07 48.69 -26.99
CA ALA A 261 12.38 49.83 -27.85
C ALA A 261 12.85 49.37 -29.24
N GLN A 262 13.68 48.31 -29.29
CA GLN A 262 14.11 47.69 -30.54
C GLN A 262 12.93 47.11 -31.33
N LEU A 263 12.02 46.39 -30.64
CA LEU A 263 10.81 45.85 -31.27
C LEU A 263 9.93 46.97 -31.83
N HIS A 264 9.72 48.04 -31.06
CA HIS A 264 8.91 49.18 -31.47
C HIS A 264 9.47 49.89 -32.70
N ALA A 265 10.80 50.07 -32.76
CA ALA A 265 11.47 50.68 -33.91
C ALA A 265 11.30 49.87 -35.21
N LEU A 266 11.23 48.53 -35.11
CA LEU A 266 11.02 47.64 -36.26
C LEU A 266 9.55 47.54 -36.65
N ALA A 267 8.65 47.42 -35.68
CA ALA A 267 7.25 47.14 -35.92
C ALA A 267 6.42 48.41 -36.19
N GLY A 268 6.86 49.58 -35.71
CA GLY A 268 6.15 50.85 -35.90
C GLY A 268 4.68 50.76 -35.46
N PRO A 269 3.70 51.11 -36.32
CA PRO A 269 2.27 51.00 -35.98
C PRO A 269 1.81 49.57 -35.64
N ALA A 270 2.54 48.54 -36.07
CA ALA A 270 2.23 47.15 -35.79
C ALA A 270 2.83 46.63 -34.48
N THR A 271 3.43 47.50 -33.65
CA THR A 271 4.00 47.13 -32.34
C THR A 271 3.04 46.31 -31.47
N PRO A 272 1.74 46.67 -31.33
CA PRO A 272 0.80 45.86 -30.54
C PRO A 272 0.65 44.43 -31.06
N ALA A 273 0.61 44.26 -32.39
CA ALA A 273 0.54 42.94 -33.02
C ALA A 273 1.83 42.15 -32.79
N ALA A 274 2.99 42.82 -32.87
CA ALA A 274 4.29 42.19 -32.64
C ALA A 274 4.45 41.69 -31.21
N ILE A 275 4.04 42.48 -30.22
CA ILE A 275 4.05 42.08 -28.82
C ILE A 275 3.13 40.88 -28.61
N ARG A 276 1.89 40.91 -29.12
CA ARG A 276 0.96 39.77 -29.04
C ARG A 276 1.51 38.51 -29.70
N TRP A 277 2.22 38.64 -30.82
CA TRP A 277 2.83 37.50 -31.50
C TRP A 277 3.93 36.84 -30.65
N ILE A 278 4.76 37.66 -30.01
CA ILE A 278 5.88 37.20 -29.18
C ILE A 278 5.36 36.63 -27.86
N VAL A 279 4.46 37.34 -27.17
CA VAL A 279 3.78 36.85 -25.96
C VAL A 279 3.04 35.55 -26.22
N GLY A 280 2.24 35.48 -27.30
CA GLY A 280 1.55 34.25 -27.67
C GLY A 280 2.52 33.09 -27.91
N SER A 281 3.68 33.35 -28.51
CA SER A 281 4.72 32.33 -28.73
C SER A 281 5.39 31.87 -27.44
N LEU A 282 5.74 32.81 -26.53
CA LEU A 282 6.31 32.51 -25.22
C LEU A 282 5.34 31.68 -24.37
N SER A 283 4.09 32.14 -24.27
CA SER A 283 3.02 31.45 -23.55
C SER A 283 2.76 30.05 -24.12
N ALA A 284 2.71 29.91 -25.46
CA ALA A 284 2.52 28.61 -26.09
C ALA A 284 3.66 27.62 -25.76
N GLN A 285 4.92 28.09 -25.77
CA GLN A 285 6.06 27.24 -25.42
C GLN A 285 6.02 26.80 -23.95
N ARG A 286 5.73 27.73 -23.03
CA ARG A 286 5.60 27.44 -21.59
C ARG A 286 4.48 26.42 -21.34
N LEU A 287 3.29 26.69 -21.85
CA LEU A 287 2.11 25.83 -21.67
C LEU A 287 2.30 24.42 -22.27
N ALA A 288 3.01 24.32 -23.40
CA ALA A 288 3.38 23.01 -23.96
C ALA A 288 4.36 22.24 -23.06
N SER A 289 5.30 22.93 -22.40
CA SER A 289 6.20 22.32 -21.42
C SER A 289 5.44 21.85 -20.17
N ASP A 290 4.57 22.69 -19.61
CA ASP A 290 3.76 22.38 -18.43
C ASP A 290 2.82 21.17 -18.70
N LEU A 291 2.25 21.11 -19.91
CA LEU A 291 1.44 19.99 -20.37
C LEU A 291 2.28 18.71 -20.41
N ARG A 292 3.48 18.75 -21.01
CA ARG A 292 4.38 17.60 -21.09
C ARG A 292 4.74 17.11 -19.68
N GLU A 293 5.19 17.98 -18.79
CA GLU A 293 5.53 17.62 -17.41
C GLU A 293 4.35 16.99 -16.67
N SER A 294 3.16 17.57 -16.80
CA SER A 294 1.93 17.03 -16.20
C SER A 294 1.62 15.62 -16.71
N THR A 295 1.79 15.37 -18.01
CA THR A 295 1.56 14.05 -18.62
C THR A 295 2.64 13.02 -18.27
N GLU A 296 3.90 13.42 -18.15
CA GLU A 296 4.99 12.57 -17.66
C GLU A 296 4.75 12.17 -16.21
N ARG A 297 4.32 13.11 -15.37
CA ARG A 297 3.96 12.85 -13.97
C ARG A 297 2.80 11.87 -13.87
N MET A 298 1.72 12.06 -14.64
CA MET A 298 0.62 11.08 -14.73
C MET A 298 1.12 9.69 -15.13
N SER A 299 1.96 9.60 -16.18
CA SER A 299 2.53 8.34 -16.64
C SER A 299 3.36 7.67 -15.54
N SER A 300 4.15 8.43 -14.78
CA SER A 300 4.97 7.90 -13.69
C SER A 300 4.12 7.34 -12.53
N LEU A 301 3.03 8.02 -12.17
CA LEU A 301 2.08 7.60 -11.15
C LEU A 301 1.37 6.30 -11.57
N ILE A 302 0.86 6.26 -12.80
CA ILE A 302 0.24 5.05 -13.36
C ILE A 302 1.25 3.90 -13.42
N GLY A 303 2.51 4.18 -13.80
CA GLY A 303 3.59 3.20 -13.80
C GLY A 303 3.86 2.60 -12.41
N ALA A 304 3.95 3.44 -11.38
CA ALA A 304 4.15 3.00 -9.99
C ALA A 304 2.99 2.12 -9.50
N VAL A 305 1.75 2.50 -9.82
CA VAL A 305 0.55 1.72 -9.46
C VAL A 305 0.51 0.40 -10.18
N LYS A 306 0.84 0.42 -11.48
CA LYS A 306 0.91 -0.79 -12.28
C LYS A 306 1.98 -1.72 -11.72
N ALA A 307 3.18 -1.24 -11.40
CA ALA A 307 4.23 -2.05 -10.78
C ALA A 307 3.76 -2.66 -9.45
N TYR A 308 3.12 -1.86 -8.60
CA TYR A 308 2.54 -2.32 -7.35
C TYR A 308 1.48 -3.43 -7.53
N ALA A 309 0.58 -3.28 -8.51
CA ALA A 309 -0.46 -4.26 -8.81
C ALA A 309 0.04 -5.48 -9.62
N TYR A 310 1.06 -5.34 -10.46
CA TYR A 310 1.59 -6.41 -11.32
C TYR A 310 2.57 -7.33 -10.59
N MET A 311 3.32 -6.81 -9.61
CA MET A 311 4.16 -7.65 -8.74
C MET A 311 3.34 -8.60 -7.85
N ASP A 312 2.00 -8.47 -7.85
CA ASP A 312 1.06 -9.26 -7.06
C ASP A 312 0.71 -10.65 -7.65
N ARG A 313 1.29 -11.04 -8.80
CA ARG A 313 1.08 -12.39 -9.39
C ARG A 313 1.93 -13.52 -8.76
N GLY A 314 2.35 -13.36 -7.50
CA GLY A 314 2.72 -14.46 -6.58
C GLY A 314 3.96 -15.29 -6.94
N GLY A 315 4.78 -14.86 -7.90
CA GLY A 315 6.01 -15.55 -8.30
C GLY A 315 7.27 -14.93 -7.70
N LEU A 316 8.33 -15.73 -7.59
CA LEU A 316 9.69 -15.25 -7.35
C LEU A 316 10.18 -14.49 -8.58
N VAL A 317 10.75 -13.30 -8.38
CA VAL A 317 11.37 -12.47 -9.41
C VAL A 317 12.77 -12.10 -8.96
N GLU A 318 13.71 -11.97 -9.89
CA GLU A 318 14.95 -11.24 -9.62
C GLU A 318 14.68 -9.75 -9.73
N ALA A 319 14.95 -9.02 -8.66
CA ALA A 319 14.70 -7.58 -8.60
C ALA A 319 15.75 -6.87 -7.76
N ASP A 320 15.99 -5.61 -8.10
CA ASP A 320 16.75 -4.68 -7.28
C ASP A 320 15.90 -4.27 -6.07
N VAL A 321 16.46 -4.41 -4.86
CA VAL A 321 15.79 -4.02 -3.61
C VAL A 321 15.45 -2.52 -3.59
N HIS A 322 16.25 -1.68 -4.24
CA HIS A 322 16.01 -0.23 -4.31
C HIS A 322 14.77 0.10 -5.13
N GLU A 323 14.42 -0.69 -6.15
CA GLU A 323 13.21 -0.45 -6.95
C GLU A 323 11.94 -0.59 -6.09
N GLY A 324 11.90 -1.61 -5.23
CA GLY A 324 10.79 -1.81 -4.28
C GLY A 324 10.68 -0.66 -3.28
N LEU A 325 11.81 -0.27 -2.68
CA LEU A 325 11.87 0.85 -1.72
C LEU A 325 11.43 2.17 -2.36
N GLU A 326 11.94 2.51 -3.55
CA GLU A 326 11.57 3.75 -4.25
C GLU A 326 10.11 3.73 -4.72
N THR A 327 9.59 2.59 -5.15
CA THR A 327 8.18 2.45 -5.51
C THR A 327 7.30 2.74 -4.30
N THR A 328 7.61 2.14 -3.14
CA THR A 328 6.86 2.37 -1.91
C THR A 328 6.97 3.81 -1.42
N LEU A 329 8.17 4.42 -1.46
CA LEU A 329 8.35 5.83 -1.10
C LEU A 329 7.54 6.77 -2.00
N LYS A 330 7.44 6.48 -3.31
CA LYS A 330 6.59 7.25 -4.23
C LYS A 330 5.10 7.12 -3.87
N VAL A 331 4.64 5.91 -3.58
CA VAL A 331 3.24 5.65 -3.17
C VAL A 331 2.89 6.39 -1.88
N LEU A 332 3.81 6.41 -0.90
CA LEU A 332 3.63 7.12 0.37
C LEU A 332 3.98 8.62 0.29
N GLY A 333 4.37 9.12 -0.89
CA GLY A 333 4.87 10.48 -1.08
C GLY A 333 3.91 11.58 -0.63
N HIS A 334 2.60 11.35 -0.73
CA HIS A 334 1.59 12.30 -0.25
C HIS A 334 1.68 12.53 1.27
N LYS A 335 1.86 11.46 2.07
CA LYS A 335 1.98 11.56 3.53
C LYS A 335 3.27 12.26 3.94
N VAL A 336 4.38 11.92 3.25
CA VAL A 336 5.70 12.53 3.45
C VAL A 336 5.63 14.03 3.21
N LYS A 337 5.03 14.47 2.10
CA LYS A 337 4.87 15.89 1.77
C LYS A 337 3.96 16.62 2.74
N HIS A 338 2.84 16.00 3.12
CA HIS A 338 1.89 16.62 4.04
C HIS A 338 2.49 16.92 5.42
N LYS A 339 3.37 16.04 5.90
CA LYS A 339 4.07 16.20 7.19
C LYS A 339 5.44 16.88 7.06
N GLU A 340 5.81 17.39 5.88
CA GLU A 340 7.12 18.02 5.61
C GLU A 340 8.33 17.14 6.01
N ILE A 341 8.24 15.82 5.83
CA ILE A 341 9.28 14.86 6.26
C ILE A 341 10.44 14.85 5.26
N GLU A 342 11.68 14.89 5.76
CA GLU A 342 12.90 14.71 4.97
C GLU A 342 13.20 13.21 4.76
N ILE A 343 13.37 12.78 3.50
CA ILE A 343 13.76 11.40 3.17
C ILE A 343 15.22 11.35 2.75
N ARG A 344 16.07 10.71 3.57
CA ARG A 344 17.49 10.45 3.28
C ARG A 344 17.68 9.04 2.72
N ARG A 345 18.43 8.93 1.63
CA ARG A 345 18.70 7.67 0.93
C ARG A 345 20.19 7.37 0.97
N GLU A 346 20.56 6.32 1.68
CA GLU A 346 21.95 5.87 1.82
C GLU A 346 22.07 4.48 1.21
N TYR A 347 21.99 4.44 -0.12
CA TYR A 347 21.97 3.18 -0.86
C TYR A 347 23.36 2.75 -1.29
N ASP A 348 23.76 1.56 -0.88
CA ASP A 348 24.87 0.86 -1.52
C ASP A 348 24.45 0.41 -2.92
N ARG A 349 24.98 1.06 -3.96
CA ARG A 349 24.65 0.76 -5.37
C ARG A 349 25.41 -0.45 -5.94
N SER A 350 26.26 -1.08 -5.14
CA SER A 350 27.01 -2.28 -5.55
C SER A 350 26.29 -3.59 -5.23
N LEU A 351 25.11 -3.53 -4.63
CA LEU A 351 24.35 -4.69 -4.20
C LEU A 351 23.86 -5.55 -5.37
N PRO A 352 23.91 -6.89 -5.25
CA PRO A 352 23.35 -7.77 -6.26
C PRO A 352 21.82 -7.76 -6.23
N PRO A 353 21.16 -8.15 -7.34
CA PRO A 353 19.72 -8.38 -7.34
C PRO A 353 19.34 -9.51 -6.37
N LEU A 354 18.13 -9.43 -5.82
CA LEU A 354 17.56 -10.46 -4.94
C LEU A 354 16.51 -11.29 -5.68
N THR A 355 16.47 -12.59 -5.42
CA THR A 355 15.33 -13.43 -5.82
C THR A 355 14.23 -13.36 -4.75
N ILE A 356 13.18 -12.57 -4.99
CA ILE A 356 12.17 -12.20 -3.98
C ILE A 356 10.74 -12.36 -4.48
N TYR A 357 9.78 -12.44 -3.55
CA TYR A 357 8.38 -12.19 -3.84
C TYR A 357 8.11 -10.68 -3.79
N GLY A 358 8.16 -10.02 -4.95
CA GLY A 358 8.14 -8.55 -5.04
C GLY A 358 6.97 -7.87 -4.32
N SER A 359 5.73 -8.37 -4.46
CA SER A 359 4.57 -7.78 -3.77
C SER A 359 4.59 -7.97 -2.25
N GLU A 360 5.09 -9.11 -1.78
CA GLU A 360 5.22 -9.38 -0.35
C GLU A 360 6.30 -8.47 0.25
N LEU A 361 7.42 -8.28 -0.44
CA LEU A 361 8.47 -7.39 0.03
C LEU A 361 8.05 -5.92 0.00
N ASN A 362 7.29 -5.49 -1.01
CA ASN A 362 6.67 -4.16 -1.01
C ASN A 362 5.73 -3.97 0.19
N GLN A 363 5.02 -5.02 0.62
CA GLN A 363 4.20 -4.97 1.83
C GLN A 363 5.05 -4.78 3.11
N VAL A 364 6.23 -5.41 3.18
CA VAL A 364 7.21 -5.16 4.25
C VAL A 364 7.60 -3.68 4.29
N TRP A 365 7.99 -3.12 3.13
CA TRP A 365 8.38 -1.71 3.03
C TRP A 365 7.24 -0.76 3.37
N THR A 366 6.02 -1.03 2.90
CA THR A 366 4.86 -0.19 3.21
C THR A 366 4.62 -0.17 4.72
N ASN A 367 4.63 -1.33 5.38
CA ASN A 367 4.38 -1.39 6.82
C ASN A 367 5.45 -0.65 7.63
N LEU A 368 6.72 -0.75 7.23
CA LEU A 368 7.82 -0.09 7.93
C LEU A 368 7.84 1.42 7.69
N LEU A 369 7.72 1.85 6.44
CA LEU A 369 7.74 3.27 6.07
C LEU A 369 6.49 4.00 6.57
N ASP A 370 5.31 3.36 6.52
CA ASP A 370 4.08 3.97 7.05
C ASP A 370 4.15 4.15 8.57
N ASN A 371 4.72 3.17 9.29
CA ASN A 371 4.96 3.30 10.72
C ASN A 371 5.98 4.40 11.05
N ALA A 372 7.06 4.51 10.27
CA ALA A 372 8.05 5.58 10.42
C ALA A 372 7.43 6.97 10.18
N ILE A 373 6.62 7.12 9.13
CA ILE A 373 5.89 8.36 8.81
C ILE A 373 4.90 8.74 9.91
N ASP A 374 4.26 7.76 10.54
CA ASP A 374 3.34 8.00 11.64
C ASP A 374 4.06 8.39 12.93
N ALA A 375 5.20 7.76 13.22
CA ALA A 375 5.98 8.01 14.42
C ALA A 375 6.70 9.37 14.40
N VAL A 376 7.25 9.78 13.26
CA VAL A 376 8.15 10.93 13.18
C VAL A 376 7.47 12.30 13.35
N GLY A 377 6.14 12.37 13.21
CA GLY A 377 5.38 13.62 13.30
C GLY A 377 5.66 14.58 12.13
N GLU A 378 5.55 15.89 12.37
CA GLU A 378 5.85 16.93 11.38
C GLU A 378 7.35 17.28 11.37
N ARG A 379 7.92 17.54 10.18
CA ARG A 379 9.31 17.97 9.96
C ARG A 379 10.39 17.00 10.47
N GLY A 380 10.04 15.73 10.55
CA GLY A 380 10.94 14.65 10.91
C GLY A 380 11.86 14.20 9.78
N THR A 381 12.80 13.29 10.08
CA THR A 381 13.65 12.64 9.08
C THR A 381 13.42 11.13 9.07
N ILE A 382 13.32 10.55 7.87
CA ILE A 382 13.37 9.10 7.66
C ILE A 382 14.60 8.79 6.80
N THR A 383 15.46 7.90 7.27
CA THR A 383 16.64 7.44 6.56
C THR A 383 16.47 5.99 6.14
N VAL A 384 16.59 5.73 4.84
CA VAL A 384 16.61 4.37 4.28
C VAL A 384 18.02 4.05 3.85
N ARG A 385 18.64 3.05 4.47
CA ARG A 385 20.02 2.64 4.20
C ARG A 385 20.03 1.20 3.73
N THR A 386 20.87 0.89 2.75
CA THR A 386 21.11 -0.49 2.32
C THR A 386 22.60 -0.79 2.32
N ARG A 387 22.99 -1.98 2.77
CA ARG A 387 24.38 -2.46 2.72
C ARG A 387 24.44 -3.98 2.58
N ALA A 388 25.55 -4.46 2.03
CA ALA A 388 25.86 -5.89 2.04
C ALA A 388 26.29 -6.30 3.46
N ASP A 389 25.79 -7.45 3.92
CA ASP A 389 26.15 -8.07 5.19
C ASP A 389 26.27 -9.59 5.00
N GLY A 390 27.46 -10.03 4.60
CA GLY A 390 27.72 -11.44 4.25
C GLY A 390 26.88 -11.91 3.06
N GLU A 391 26.09 -12.96 3.26
CA GLU A 391 25.16 -13.50 2.24
C GLU A 391 23.78 -12.80 2.25
N CYS A 392 23.66 -11.70 3.00
CA CYS A 392 22.44 -10.94 3.12
C CYS A 392 22.63 -9.50 2.63
N ILE A 393 21.51 -8.90 2.23
CA ILE A 393 21.35 -7.45 2.15
C ILE A 393 20.65 -7.00 3.41
N LEU A 394 21.24 -6.03 4.10
CA LEU A 394 20.63 -5.35 5.23
C LEU A 394 20.00 -4.04 4.76
N VAL A 395 18.70 -3.90 5.00
CA VAL A 395 17.92 -2.69 4.82
C VAL A 395 17.58 -2.11 6.18
N ASP A 396 18.10 -0.91 6.48
CA ASP A 396 17.74 -0.14 7.67
C ASP A 396 16.71 0.92 7.29
N ILE A 397 15.62 1.00 8.05
CA ILE A 397 14.64 2.09 7.99
C ILE A 397 14.64 2.77 9.35
N ALA A 398 15.23 3.97 9.40
CA ALA A 398 15.37 4.77 10.62
C ALA A 398 14.46 5.99 10.58
N ASP A 399 13.71 6.23 11.65
CA ASP A 399 12.95 7.46 11.89
C ASP A 399 13.52 8.25 13.07
N THR A 400 13.28 9.56 13.10
CA THR A 400 13.60 10.45 14.23
C THR A 400 12.39 10.70 15.15
N GLY A 401 11.49 9.73 15.27
CA GLY A 401 10.31 9.81 16.13
C GLY A 401 10.64 9.64 17.61
N PRO A 402 9.62 9.49 18.49
CA PRO A 402 9.82 9.37 19.93
C PRO A 402 10.38 8.00 20.38
N GLY A 403 10.54 7.07 19.44
CA GLY A 403 10.92 5.69 19.74
C GLY A 403 9.77 4.84 20.29
N ILE A 404 10.11 3.61 20.70
CA ILE A 404 9.18 2.62 21.24
C ILE A 404 9.37 2.51 22.77
N PRO A 405 8.31 2.79 23.57
CA PRO A 405 8.34 2.66 25.03
C PRO A 405 8.76 1.26 25.50
N PRO A 406 9.60 1.14 26.55
CA PRO A 406 10.16 -0.15 27.01
C PRO A 406 9.12 -1.23 27.33
N ASP A 407 7.97 -0.83 27.86
CA ASP A 407 6.84 -1.66 28.26
C ASP A 407 6.13 -2.36 27.09
N ILE A 408 6.27 -1.83 25.87
CA ILE A 408 5.63 -2.41 24.68
C ILE A 408 6.61 -3.06 23.69
N ARG A 409 7.93 -2.94 23.90
CA ARG A 409 8.96 -3.44 22.96
C ARG A 409 8.85 -4.92 22.64
N SER A 410 8.52 -5.76 23.62
CA SER A 410 8.37 -7.21 23.39
C SER A 410 7.10 -7.57 22.61
N ARG A 411 6.17 -6.62 22.49
CA ARG A 411 4.82 -6.84 21.95
C ARG A 411 4.62 -6.25 20.57
N VAL A 412 5.56 -5.45 20.05
CA VAL A 412 5.40 -4.76 18.75
C VAL A 412 5.27 -5.70 17.55
N PHE A 413 5.70 -6.95 17.69
CA PHE A 413 5.52 -8.01 16.69
C PHE A 413 4.36 -8.96 17.02
N GLU A 414 3.63 -8.76 18.12
CA GLU A 414 2.45 -9.55 18.43
C GLU A 414 1.31 -9.18 17.45
N PRO A 415 0.62 -10.18 16.88
CA PRO A 415 -0.57 -9.92 16.07
C PRO A 415 -1.60 -9.10 16.83
N PHE A 416 -2.23 -8.13 16.15
CA PHE A 416 -3.27 -7.24 16.69
C PHE A 416 -2.79 -6.23 17.74
N PHE A 417 -1.50 -6.15 18.00
CA PHE A 417 -0.95 -5.12 18.88
C PHE A 417 -0.78 -3.80 18.12
N THR A 418 -1.43 -2.73 18.61
CA THR A 418 -1.33 -1.38 18.03
C THR A 418 -1.35 -0.33 19.13
N THR A 419 -0.58 0.73 18.94
CA THR A 419 -0.62 1.96 19.75
C THR A 419 -1.44 3.08 19.10
N LYS A 420 -1.94 2.85 17.88
CA LYS A 420 -2.78 3.80 17.14
C LYS A 420 -4.21 3.80 17.68
N ASP A 421 -4.92 4.92 17.49
CA ASP A 421 -6.32 5.08 17.89
C ASP A 421 -7.24 3.97 17.32
N VAL A 422 -8.34 3.72 18.02
CA VAL A 422 -9.33 2.69 17.66
C VAL A 422 -9.84 2.94 16.22
N GLY A 423 -9.54 2.02 15.31
CA GLY A 423 -9.92 2.10 13.90
C GLY A 423 -8.83 2.62 12.95
N SER A 424 -7.71 3.15 13.47
CA SER A 424 -6.61 3.72 12.68
C SER A 424 -5.40 2.79 12.53
N GLY A 425 -5.38 1.65 13.22
CA GLY A 425 -4.36 0.62 13.09
C GLY A 425 -4.90 -0.75 13.48
N THR A 426 -4.63 -1.76 12.65
CA THR A 426 -5.08 -3.13 12.88
C THR A 426 -4.14 -3.94 13.78
N GLY A 427 -2.91 -3.43 13.97
CA GLY A 427 -1.86 -4.10 14.73
C GLY A 427 -1.24 -5.33 14.05
N LEU A 428 -1.45 -5.50 12.74
CA LEU A 428 -0.89 -6.63 11.98
C LEU A 428 0.30 -6.26 11.09
N GLY A 429 0.61 -4.97 10.93
CA GLY A 429 1.64 -4.50 10.01
C GLY A 429 3.03 -5.06 10.30
N LEU A 430 3.51 -4.92 11.54
CA LEU A 430 4.85 -5.40 11.94
C LEU A 430 4.93 -6.93 12.02
N ASP A 431 3.88 -7.60 12.51
CA ASP A 431 3.78 -9.07 12.48
C ASP A 431 3.87 -9.60 11.04
N THR A 432 3.08 -9.03 10.13
CA THR A 432 3.07 -9.42 8.71
C THR A 432 4.43 -9.17 8.05
N ALA A 433 5.04 -8.03 8.32
CA ALA A 433 6.37 -7.71 7.81
C ALA A 433 7.41 -8.75 8.27
N ARG A 434 7.41 -9.07 9.57
CA ARG A 434 8.30 -10.07 10.16
C ARG A 434 8.06 -11.46 9.57
N ARG A 435 6.80 -11.87 9.41
CA ARG A 435 6.43 -13.16 8.83
C ARG A 435 6.90 -13.28 7.38
N ILE A 436 6.73 -12.24 6.57
CA ILE A 436 7.19 -12.24 5.18
C ILE A 436 8.72 -12.34 5.12
N VAL A 437 9.43 -11.58 5.93
CA VAL A 437 10.90 -11.60 5.95
C VAL A 437 11.43 -12.96 6.38
N ILE A 438 10.91 -13.53 7.48
CA ILE A 438 11.41 -14.78 8.05
C ILE A 438 10.90 -15.99 7.25
N ASP A 439 9.58 -16.15 7.10
CA ASP A 439 8.99 -17.39 6.60
C ASP A 439 9.08 -17.50 5.07
N ARG A 440 9.06 -16.38 4.36
CA ARG A 440 9.03 -16.37 2.88
C ARG A 440 10.40 -16.14 2.26
N HIS A 441 11.27 -15.38 2.95
CA HIS A 441 12.58 -14.99 2.43
C HIS A 441 13.77 -15.54 3.25
N GLY A 442 13.51 -16.30 4.32
CA GLY A 442 14.57 -16.88 5.16
C GLY A 442 15.47 -15.83 5.83
N GLY A 443 14.96 -14.61 5.95
CA GLY A 443 15.65 -13.44 6.46
C GLY A 443 15.50 -13.28 7.98
N SER A 444 15.87 -12.11 8.47
CA SER A 444 15.70 -11.72 9.87
C SER A 444 15.22 -10.29 9.97
N MET A 445 14.50 -9.98 11.05
CA MET A 445 14.00 -8.65 11.32
C MET A 445 14.16 -8.31 12.81
N THR A 446 14.83 -7.20 13.10
CA THR A 446 15.01 -6.64 14.44
C THR A 446 14.81 -5.13 14.43
N PHE A 447 14.92 -4.49 15.59
CA PHE A 447 14.90 -3.04 15.69
C PHE A 447 15.76 -2.56 16.85
N ASP A 448 16.34 -1.38 16.70
CA ASP A 448 16.93 -0.58 17.77
C ASP A 448 16.06 0.66 17.99
N THR A 449 15.85 1.06 19.24
CA THR A 449 14.97 2.19 19.55
C THR A 449 15.42 2.96 20.79
N SER A 450 15.28 4.28 20.73
CA SER A 450 15.62 5.22 21.79
C SER A 450 14.69 6.43 21.72
N GLU A 451 14.84 7.39 22.63
CA GLU A 451 14.11 8.67 22.58
C GLU A 451 14.45 9.51 21.34
N GLN A 452 15.50 9.14 20.59
CA GLN A 452 15.91 9.81 19.34
C GLN A 452 15.32 9.15 18.09
N GLY A 453 14.53 8.07 18.24
CA GLY A 453 13.89 7.38 17.14
C GLY A 453 14.04 5.86 17.16
N THR A 454 13.54 5.24 16.09
CA THR A 454 13.60 3.79 15.89
C THR A 454 14.29 3.47 14.57
N THR A 455 15.11 2.42 14.57
CA THR A 455 15.65 1.83 13.35
C THR A 455 15.19 0.38 13.26
N PHE A 456 14.44 0.05 12.21
CA PHE A 456 14.14 -1.34 11.87
C PHE A 456 15.22 -1.87 10.95
N HIS A 457 15.70 -3.07 11.26
CA HIS A 457 16.73 -3.79 10.51
C HIS A 457 16.12 -5.00 9.82
N VAL A 458 16.26 -5.09 8.51
CA VAL A 458 15.72 -6.20 7.69
C VAL A 458 16.85 -6.84 6.92
N TRP A 459 17.18 -8.10 7.24
CA TRP A 459 18.13 -8.91 6.48
C TRP A 459 17.39 -9.79 5.49
N LEU A 460 17.75 -9.69 4.22
CA LEU A 460 17.25 -10.50 3.12
C LEU A 460 18.39 -11.32 2.53
N ARG A 461 18.22 -12.64 2.41
CA ARG A 461 19.24 -13.49 1.80
C ARG A 461 19.33 -13.21 0.30
N ILE A 462 20.56 -13.12 -0.21
CA ILE A 462 20.82 -12.93 -1.65
C ILE A 462 20.35 -14.16 -2.44
N HIS A 463 20.51 -15.35 -1.85
CA HIS A 463 20.01 -16.60 -2.40
C HIS A 463 19.01 -17.25 -1.44
N PRO A 464 17.77 -17.55 -1.89
CA PRO A 464 16.82 -18.27 -1.06
C PRO A 464 17.36 -19.67 -0.76
N SER A 465 17.44 -20.03 0.51
CA SER A 465 17.74 -21.41 0.92
C SER A 465 16.65 -22.33 0.37
N SER A 466 17.03 -23.39 -0.35
CA SER A 466 16.10 -24.43 -0.81
C SER A 466 15.18 -24.85 0.35
N PRO A 467 13.86 -24.97 0.14
CA PRO A 467 12.98 -25.39 1.21
C PRO A 467 13.50 -26.72 1.76
N VAL A 468 13.68 -26.78 3.08
CA VAL A 468 14.02 -28.02 3.78
C VAL A 468 12.92 -29.00 3.42
N ARG A 469 13.23 -29.96 2.53
CA ARG A 469 12.42 -31.15 2.38
C ARG A 469 12.49 -31.85 3.72
N THR A 470 11.42 -31.79 4.51
CA THR A 470 11.17 -32.80 5.53
C THR A 470 11.14 -34.14 4.81
N GLU A 471 12.27 -34.82 4.80
CA GLU A 471 12.35 -36.23 4.43
C GLU A 471 11.45 -36.98 5.41
N ASN A 472 10.26 -37.37 4.92
CA ASN A 472 9.65 -38.60 5.38
C ASN A 472 10.65 -39.71 5.06
N GLN A 473 11.37 -40.17 6.08
CA GLN A 473 12.02 -41.47 6.03
C GLN A 473 11.01 -42.56 6.46
N PRO A 474 11.07 -43.74 5.83
CA PRO A 474 10.03 -44.76 5.83
C PRO A 474 9.84 -45.50 7.15
#